data_AF-A0A4Q2Z8Z8-F1
#
_entry.id   AF-A0A4Q2Z8Z8-F1
#
_cell.length_a   1.000
_cell.length_b   1.000
_cell.length_c   1.000
_cell.angle_alpha   90.00
_cell.angle_beta   90.00
_cell.angle_gamma   90.00
#
_symmetry.space_group_name_H-M   'P 1'
#
loop_
_entity.id
_entity.type
_entity.pdbx_description
1 polymer ?
#
loop_
_entity_poly.entity_id
_entity_poly.type
_entity_poly.pdbx_seq_one_letter_code
_entity_poly.pdbx_strand_id
1 'polypeptide(L)'
;MRRGRQEYDIASLVFDPYMDHSEEDREAILSIWEDISEDRPETTIFHQCATQRLMQALGAYGNIAKNKGDEWYLQFIAPAARSLAEVTAGTPLEKPLAPVLAKATEFAP
;
A
#
# COMPACT_ATOMS: atom_id res chain seq x y z
N MET A 1 -2.71 -18.31 9.24
CA MET A 1 -3.41 -17.01 9.23
C MET A 1 -3.61 -16.54 10.66
N ARG A 2 -3.33 -15.26 10.94
CA ARG A 2 -3.71 -14.63 12.22
C ARG A 2 -5.14 -14.10 12.07
N ARG A 3 -5.92 -14.08 13.15
CA ARG A 3 -7.25 -13.44 13.13
C ARG A 3 -7.06 -11.94 12.91
N GLY A 4 -7.87 -11.35 12.02
CA GLY A 4 -7.77 -9.95 11.63
C GLY A 4 -9.00 -9.50 10.85
N ARG A 5 -9.01 -8.22 10.48
CA ARG A 5 -10.04 -7.59 9.65
C ARG A 5 -9.88 -8.01 8.19
N GLN A 6 -10.97 -8.27 7.49
CA GLN A 6 -10.97 -8.61 6.06
C GLN A 6 -10.32 -7.51 5.21
N GLU A 7 -10.53 -6.25 5.61
CA GLU A 7 -10.01 -5.06 4.96
C GLU A 7 -8.48 -5.03 4.97
N TYR A 8 -7.87 -5.66 5.98
CA TYR A 8 -6.43 -5.80 6.04
C TYR A 8 -5.90 -6.74 4.95
N ASP A 9 -6.60 -7.83 4.68
CA ASP A 9 -6.18 -8.81 3.68
C ASP A 9 -6.45 -8.30 2.27
N ILE A 10 -7.63 -7.75 1.98
CA ILE A 10 -7.92 -7.19 0.65
C ILE A 10 -7.08 -5.94 0.33
N ALA A 11 -6.75 -5.10 1.32
CA ALA A 11 -5.83 -3.96 1.10
C ALA A 11 -4.43 -4.40 0.65
N SER A 12 -4.02 -5.63 0.99
CA SER A 12 -2.76 -6.21 0.52
C SER A 12 -2.69 -6.38 -0.97
N LEU A 13 -3.82 -6.75 -1.54
CA LEU A 13 -3.94 -7.17 -2.92
C LEU A 13 -4.17 -5.94 -3.78
N VAL A 14 -5.07 -5.07 -3.33
CA VAL A 14 -5.43 -3.83 -4.04
C VAL A 14 -4.23 -2.88 -4.12
N PHE A 15 -3.49 -2.69 -3.03
CA PHE A 15 -2.33 -1.79 -3.00
C PHE A 15 -1.00 -2.56 -2.99
N ASP A 16 -0.92 -3.68 -3.71
CA ASP A 16 0.32 -4.47 -3.82
C ASP A 16 1.40 -3.67 -4.60
N PRO A 17 2.51 -3.27 -3.96
CA PRO A 17 3.58 -2.54 -4.64
C PRO A 17 4.29 -3.35 -5.74
N TYR A 18 4.21 -4.69 -5.70
CA TYR A 18 4.81 -5.55 -6.73
C TYR A 18 4.05 -5.46 -8.05
N MET A 19 2.74 -5.21 -7.98
CA MET A 19 1.86 -5.18 -9.14
C MET A 19 1.62 -3.76 -9.65
N ASP A 20 1.76 -2.75 -8.79
CA ASP A 20 1.54 -1.32 -9.12
C ASP A 20 0.21 -1.11 -9.86
N HIS A 21 -0.85 -1.74 -9.33
CA HIS A 21 -2.19 -1.74 -9.93
C HIS A 21 -2.68 -0.33 -10.25
N SER A 22 -3.27 -0.19 -11.43
CA SER A 22 -4.01 1.03 -11.80
C SER A 22 -5.28 1.18 -10.95
N GLU A 23 -5.88 2.37 -10.94
CA GLU A 23 -7.18 2.57 -10.27
C GLU A 23 -8.27 1.64 -10.81
N GLU A 24 -8.26 1.38 -12.12
CA GLU A 24 -9.19 0.45 -12.77
C GLU A 24 -8.99 -1.00 -12.29
N ASP A 25 -7.73 -1.46 -12.20
CA ASP A 25 -7.43 -2.80 -11.67
C ASP A 25 -7.87 -2.93 -10.20
N ARG A 26 -7.62 -1.89 -9.40
CA ARG A 26 -8.01 -1.83 -7.98
C ARG A 26 -9.52 -1.93 -7.81
N GLU A 27 -10.28 -1.21 -8.62
CA GLU A 27 -11.74 -1.28 -8.61
C GLU A 27 -12.23 -2.65 -9.08
N ALA A 28 -11.63 -3.23 -10.12
CA ALA A 28 -11.97 -4.57 -10.59
C ALA A 28 -11.76 -5.64 -9.49
N ILE A 29 -10.64 -5.55 -8.74
CA ILE A 29 -10.38 -6.43 -7.60
C ILE A 29 -11.44 -6.25 -6.51
N LEU A 30 -11.82 -5.01 -6.19
CA LEU A 30 -12.85 -4.73 -5.18
C LEU A 30 -14.23 -5.22 -5.61
N SER A 31 -14.58 -5.10 -6.90
CA SER A 31 -15.82 -5.64 -7.46
C SER A 31 -15.87 -7.16 -7.34
N ILE A 32 -14.78 -7.85 -7.69
CA ILE A 32 -14.70 -9.31 -7.54
C ILE A 32 -14.82 -9.71 -6.07
N TRP A 33 -14.20 -8.94 -5.17
CA TRP A 33 -14.33 -9.17 -3.73
C TRP A 33 -15.78 -9.07 -3.29
N GLU A 34 -16.46 -7.96 -3.61
CA GLU A 34 -17.86 -7.69 -3.27
C GLU A 34 -18.81 -8.78 -3.80
N ASP A 35 -18.60 -9.26 -5.02
CA ASP A 35 -19.38 -10.36 -5.62
C ASP A 35 -19.25 -11.69 -4.85
N ILE A 36 -18.09 -11.93 -4.21
CA ILE A 36 -17.80 -13.17 -3.49
C ILE A 36 -18.18 -13.07 -2.01
N SER A 37 -17.90 -11.93 -1.37
CA SER A 37 -18.14 -11.70 0.06
C SER A 37 -19.55 -11.21 0.37
N GLU A 38 -20.29 -10.76 -0.65
CA GLU A 38 -21.53 -10.00 -0.52
C GLU A 38 -21.37 -8.72 0.33
N ASP A 39 -20.13 -8.21 0.46
CA ASP A 39 -19.78 -7.07 1.30
C ASP A 39 -18.57 -6.31 0.76
N ARG A 40 -18.72 -4.99 0.63
CA ARG A 40 -17.63 -4.11 0.22
C ARG A 40 -16.92 -3.55 1.45
N PRO A 41 -15.58 -3.56 1.51
CA PRO A 41 -14.83 -2.96 2.60
C PRO A 41 -15.26 -1.52 2.87
N GLU A 42 -15.50 -1.18 4.14
CA GLU A 42 -15.75 0.22 4.50
C GLU A 42 -14.51 1.04 4.16
N THR A 43 -14.70 2.07 3.33
CA THR A 43 -13.61 2.79 2.67
C THR A 43 -12.59 3.38 3.64
N THR A 44 -13.04 3.95 4.77
CA THR A 44 -12.16 4.58 5.75
C THR A 44 -11.26 3.53 6.42
N ILE A 45 -11.86 2.43 6.88
CA ILE A 45 -11.17 1.29 7.48
C ILE A 45 -10.21 0.65 6.49
N PHE A 46 -10.65 0.49 5.23
CA PHE A 46 -9.85 -0.08 4.15
C PHE A 46 -8.60 0.76 3.88
N HIS A 47 -8.73 2.08 3.73
CA HIS A 47 -7.57 2.98 3.54
C HIS A 47 -6.66 3.05 4.77
N GLN A 48 -7.19 2.95 5.98
CA GLN A 48 -6.37 2.84 7.20
C GLN A 48 -5.55 1.54 7.21
N CYS A 49 -6.16 0.43 6.80
CA CYS A 49 -5.47 -0.85 6.65
C CYS A 49 -4.40 -0.78 5.56
N ALA A 50 -4.71 -0.20 4.39
CA ALA A 50 -3.74 0.03 3.32
C ALA A 50 -2.56 0.89 3.79
N THR A 51 -2.83 1.99 4.50
CA THR A 51 -1.82 2.87 5.09
C THR A 51 -0.86 2.07 5.98
N GLN A 52 -1.39 1.27 6.92
CA GLN A 52 -0.56 0.46 7.81
C GLN A 52 0.34 -0.50 7.03
N ARG A 53 -0.21 -1.19 6.03
CA ARG A 53 0.51 -2.18 5.23
C ARG A 53 1.62 -1.55 4.39
N LEU A 54 1.34 -0.43 3.74
CA LEU A 54 2.29 0.29 2.90
C LEU A 54 3.45 0.85 3.74
N MET A 55 3.17 1.40 4.92
CA MET A 55 4.21 1.84 5.86
C MET A 55 5.11 0.67 6.30
N GLN A 56 4.51 -0.50 6.59
CA GLN A 56 5.25 -1.71 6.93
C GLN A 56 6.09 -2.22 5.75
N ALA A 57 5.54 -2.23 4.54
CA ALA A 57 6.22 -2.65 3.33
C ALA A 57 7.44 -1.77 3.03
N LEU A 58 7.28 -0.44 3.05
CA LEU A 58 8.38 0.51 2.87
C LEU A 58 9.49 0.32 3.90
N GLY A 59 9.12 0.14 5.18
CA GLY A 59 10.07 -0.18 6.25
C GLY A 59 10.82 -1.51 6.00
N ALA A 60 10.11 -2.53 5.53
CA ALA A 60 10.69 -3.82 5.19
C ALA A 60 11.63 -3.74 3.99
N TYR A 61 11.22 -3.10 2.89
CA TYR A 61 12.03 -2.92 1.69
C TYR A 61 13.34 -2.20 1.99
N GLY A 62 13.27 -1.06 2.70
CA GLY A 62 14.45 -0.31 3.11
C GLY A 62 15.37 -1.13 4.03
N ASN A 63 14.82 -1.88 4.97
CA ASN A 63 15.61 -2.75 5.85
C ASN A 63 16.27 -3.92 5.11
N ILE A 64 15.55 -4.56 4.18
CA ILE A 64 16.07 -5.68 3.38
C ILE A 64 17.19 -5.19 2.47
N ALA A 65 16.97 -4.11 1.72
CA ALA A 65 17.99 -3.54 0.85
C ALA A 65 19.24 -3.14 1.65
N LYS A 66 19.07 -2.40 2.76
CA LYS A 66 20.19 -1.90 3.56
C LYS A 66 20.94 -2.99 4.33
N ASN A 67 20.24 -3.88 5.02
CA ASN A 67 20.86 -4.80 5.98
C ASN A 67 21.04 -6.22 5.43
N LYS A 68 20.34 -6.60 4.36
CA LYS A 68 20.49 -7.90 3.71
C LYS A 68 21.12 -7.82 2.32
N GLY A 69 21.31 -6.61 1.78
CA GLY A 69 21.94 -6.40 0.47
C GLY A 69 21.09 -6.88 -0.71
N ASP A 70 19.79 -7.10 -0.50
CA ASP A 70 18.88 -7.54 -1.56
C ASP A 70 18.19 -6.32 -2.18
N GLU A 71 18.79 -5.83 -3.25
CA GLU A 71 18.37 -4.63 -3.97
C GLU A 71 17.10 -4.84 -4.81
N TRP A 72 16.64 -6.10 -5.00
CA TRP A 72 15.43 -6.39 -5.77
C TRP A 72 14.22 -5.63 -5.25
N TYR A 73 14.15 -5.36 -3.94
CA TYR A 73 13.03 -4.65 -3.31
C TYR A 73 13.02 -3.13 -3.58
N LEU A 74 14.13 -2.56 -4.03
CA LEU A 74 14.26 -1.12 -4.23
C LEU A 74 13.27 -0.60 -5.29
N GLN A 75 12.99 -1.40 -6.32
CA GLN A 75 12.07 -1.03 -7.40
C GLN A 75 10.62 -0.84 -6.92
N PHE A 76 10.25 -1.39 -5.76
CA PHE A 76 8.89 -1.31 -5.21
C PHE A 76 8.70 -0.14 -4.24
N ILE A 77 9.76 0.62 -3.93
CA ILE A 77 9.68 1.78 -3.03
C ILE A 77 8.81 2.89 -3.64
N ALA A 78 9.04 3.25 -4.91
CA ALA A 78 8.28 4.31 -5.55
C ALA A 78 6.78 3.95 -5.72
N PRO A 79 6.40 2.74 -6.21
CA PRO A 79 5.00 2.29 -6.22
C PRO A 79 4.32 2.32 -4.84
N ALA A 80 5.00 1.81 -3.81
CA ALA A 80 4.47 1.82 -2.45
C ALA A 80 4.30 3.25 -1.89
N ALA A 81 5.23 4.16 -2.20
CA ALA A 81 5.18 5.55 -1.76
C ALA A 81 4.03 6.33 -2.43
N ARG A 82 3.80 6.13 -3.74
CA ARG A 82 2.64 6.71 -4.44
C ARG A 82 1.33 6.24 -3.83
N SER A 83 1.19 4.92 -3.68
CA SER A 83 0.00 4.33 -3.06
C SER A 83 -0.21 4.86 -1.64
N LEU A 84 0.86 5.02 -0.85
CA LEU A 84 0.77 5.55 0.50
C LEU A 84 0.34 7.03 0.52
N ALA A 85 0.82 7.83 -0.43
CA ALA A 85 0.39 9.22 -0.60
C ALA A 85 -1.11 9.30 -0.94
N GLU A 86 -1.59 8.44 -1.84
CA GLU A 86 -2.99 8.35 -2.24
C GLU A 86 -3.90 8.01 -1.04
N VAL A 87 -3.61 6.93 -0.31
CA VAL A 87 -4.49 6.47 0.79
C VAL A 87 -4.43 7.36 2.04
N THR A 88 -3.41 8.22 2.15
CA THR A 88 -3.29 9.17 3.27
C THR A 88 -3.71 10.60 2.90
N ALA A 89 -4.06 10.87 1.64
CA ALA A 89 -4.54 12.18 1.21
C ALA A 89 -5.80 12.61 2.00
N GLY A 90 -5.83 13.87 2.44
CA GLY A 90 -6.90 14.42 3.26
C GLY A 90 -6.90 13.94 4.72
N THR A 91 -5.96 13.08 5.13
CA THR A 91 -5.84 12.59 6.51
C THR A 91 -4.82 13.41 7.31
N PRO A 92 -4.81 13.30 8.66
CA PRO A 92 -3.74 13.89 9.48
C PRO A 92 -2.32 13.40 9.15
N LEU A 93 -2.18 12.30 8.41
CA LEU A 93 -0.89 11.73 8.02
C LEU A 93 -0.31 12.34 6.74
N GLU A 94 -1.11 13.03 5.94
CA GLU A 94 -0.68 13.61 4.67
C GLU A 94 0.52 14.56 4.86
N LYS A 95 0.37 15.59 5.70
CA LYS A 95 1.41 16.60 5.91
C LYS A 95 2.69 16.04 6.53
N PRO A 96 2.63 15.21 7.59
CA PRO A 96 3.85 14.61 8.16
C PRO A 96 4.59 13.68 7.19
N LEU A 97 3.89 12.96 6.32
CA LEU A 97 4.51 12.00 5.40
C LEU A 97 4.96 12.63 4.07
N ALA A 98 4.36 13.73 3.63
CA ALA A 98 4.66 14.35 2.34
C ALA A 98 6.17 14.51 2.02
N PRO A 99 7.04 14.98 2.95
CA PRO A 99 8.47 15.16 2.63
C PRO A 99 9.22 13.84 2.37
N VAL A 100 8.84 12.76 3.05
CA VAL A 100 9.48 11.45 2.86
C VAL A 100 8.90 10.73 1.65
N LEU A 101 7.59 10.86 1.41
CA LEU A 101 6.93 10.25 0.25
C LEU A 101 7.35 10.89 -1.07
N ALA A 102 7.58 12.20 -1.10
CA ALA A 102 8.12 12.87 -2.29
C ALA A 102 9.48 12.28 -2.70
N LYS A 103 10.41 12.15 -1.74
CA LYS A 103 11.72 11.54 -1.98
C LYS A 103 11.63 10.07 -2.37
N ALA A 104 10.74 9.31 -1.75
CA ALA A 104 10.56 7.89 -2.03
C ALA A 104 9.88 7.65 -3.39
N THR A 105 9.03 8.57 -3.85
CA THR A 105 8.38 8.49 -5.17
C THR A 105 9.34 8.79 -6.31
N GLU A 106 10.28 9.72 -6.09
CA GLU A 106 11.34 10.07 -7.04
C GLU A 106 12.52 9.08 -7.01
N PHE A 107 12.50 8.12 -6.09
CA PHE A 107 13.57 7.15 -5.94
C PHE A 107 13.61 6.20 -7.15
N ALA A 108 14.66 6.33 -7.95
CA ALA A 108 15.04 5.39 -8.99
C ALA A 108 16.29 4.62 -8.50
N PRO A 109 16.20 3.29 -8.32
CA PRO A 109 17.36 2.47 -7.94
C PRO A 109 18.49 2.46 -8.96
#